data_AF-A0A1I5EMX3-F1
#
_entry.id   AF-A0A1I5EMX3-F1
#
_cell.length_a   1.000
_cell.length_b   1.000
_cell.length_c   1.000
_cell.angle_alpha   90.00
_cell.angle_beta   90.00
_cell.angle_gamma   90.00
#
_symmetry.space_group_name_H-M   'P 1'
#
loop_
_entity.id
_entity.type
_entity.pdbx_description
1 polymer ?
#
loop_
_entity_poly.entity_id
_entity_poly.type
_entity_poly.pdbx_seq_one_letter_code
_entity_poly.pdbx_strand_id
1 'polypeptide(L)'
;MTDPFQFSKKNLLDEHQVVEVRAPDDAVATWFELAGLACAELRRMGVPASVEAPDEPLALESPPGARIHVADRYPYGVLFSWNSPIVDSESFQAKLIAQKVDDPLVVRVFEVARMMERAVHRLLDKAGFRVLIDNSAHMNYEYRILAAPARLRGTKSV
;
A
#
# COMPACT_ATOMS: atom_id res chain seq x y z
N MET A 1 0.95 15.72 -9.89
CA MET A 1 0.67 14.67 -8.89
C MET A 1 0.10 15.37 -7.69
N THR A 2 -1.14 15.06 -7.35
CA THR A 2 -1.85 15.69 -6.23
C THR A 2 -1.28 15.19 -4.90
N ASP A 3 -0.96 16.10 -3.99
CA ASP A 3 -0.29 15.79 -2.73
C ASP A 3 -1.28 15.17 -1.73
N PRO A 4 -1.12 13.88 -1.35
CA PRO A 4 -2.05 13.21 -0.44
C PRO A 4 -2.09 13.84 0.97
N PHE A 5 -1.03 14.53 1.41
CA PHE A 5 -0.99 15.13 2.76
C PHE A 5 -1.92 16.34 2.91
N GLN A 6 -2.30 16.99 1.81
CA GLN A 6 -3.29 18.07 1.84
C GLN A 6 -4.66 17.55 2.32
N PHE A 7 -5.01 16.31 1.97
CA PHE A 7 -6.27 15.68 2.40
C PHE A 7 -6.18 15.17 3.85
N SER A 8 -5.07 14.55 4.23
CA SER A 8 -4.84 14.09 5.61
C SER A 8 -4.91 15.23 6.62
N LYS A 9 -4.31 16.39 6.31
CA LYS A 9 -4.35 17.57 7.18
C LYS A 9 -5.75 18.15 7.32
N LYS A 10 -6.56 18.14 6.26
CA LYS A 10 -7.94 18.62 6.29
C LYS A 10 -8.82 17.71 7.17
N ASN A 11 -8.69 16.40 7.00
CA ASN A 11 -9.46 15.41 7.77
C ASN A 11 -9.14 15.49 9.28
N LEU A 12 -7.86 15.62 9.65
CA LEU A 12 -7.44 15.74 11.05
C LEU A 12 -7.92 17.03 11.77
N LEU A 13 -8.30 18.08 11.03
CA LEU A 13 -8.74 19.35 11.60
C LEU A 13 -10.27 19.48 11.68
N ASP A 14 -11.02 18.62 11.00
CA ASP A 14 -12.49 18.57 11.03
C ASP A 14 -12.97 17.60 12.13
N GLU A 15 -12.73 17.93 13.41
CA GLU A 15 -13.18 17.13 14.57
C GLU A 15 -14.72 16.99 14.69
N HIS A 16 -15.50 17.61 13.80
CA HIS A 16 -16.96 17.69 13.86
C HIS A 16 -17.73 17.07 12.68
N GLN A 17 -17.09 16.37 11.74
CA GLN A 17 -17.84 15.67 10.68
C GLN A 17 -17.48 14.18 10.55
N VAL A 18 -18.47 13.34 10.88
CA VAL A 18 -18.52 11.88 10.67
C VAL A 18 -18.69 11.51 9.18
N VAL A 19 -18.46 12.45 8.27
CA VAL A 19 -18.55 12.20 6.83
C VAL A 19 -17.15 11.84 6.35
N GLU A 20 -16.94 10.57 5.99
CA GLU A 20 -15.70 10.14 5.34
C GLU A 20 -15.46 11.00 4.09
N VAL A 21 -14.51 11.92 4.19
CA VAL A 21 -14.15 12.81 3.08
C VAL A 21 -13.41 11.96 2.05
N ARG A 22 -14.01 11.75 0.89
CA ARG A 22 -13.31 11.15 -0.25
C ARG A 22 -12.43 12.19 -0.95
N ALA A 23 -11.30 11.74 -1.48
CA ALA A 23 -10.45 12.52 -2.35
C ALA A 23 -11.17 12.78 -3.69
N PRO A 24 -10.89 13.91 -4.36
CA PRO A 24 -11.38 14.17 -5.71
C PRO A 24 -10.94 13.10 -6.73
N ASP A 25 -11.79 12.83 -7.73
CA ASP A 25 -11.55 11.80 -8.75
C ASP A 25 -10.25 12.03 -9.54
N ASP A 26 -9.88 13.28 -9.81
CA ASP A 26 -8.63 13.62 -10.50
C ASP A 26 -7.41 13.28 -9.65
N ALA A 27 -7.47 13.48 -8.33
CA ALA A 27 -6.43 13.06 -7.41
C ALA A 27 -6.30 11.52 -7.43
N VAL A 28 -7.42 10.81 -7.30
CA VAL A 28 -7.47 9.34 -7.33
C VAL A 28 -6.93 8.78 -8.64
N ALA A 29 -7.27 9.37 -9.79
CA ALA A 29 -6.73 8.98 -11.09
C ALA A 29 -5.20 9.10 -11.13
N THR A 30 -4.64 10.22 -10.65
CA THR A 30 -3.16 10.37 -10.59
C THR A 30 -2.49 9.38 -9.63
N TRP A 31 -3.20 8.93 -8.59
CA TRP A 31 -2.71 7.90 -7.67
C TRP A 31 -2.74 6.51 -8.31
N PHE A 32 -3.77 6.19 -9.09
CA PHE A 32 -3.80 4.97 -9.88
C PHE A 32 -2.66 4.91 -10.92
N GLU A 33 -2.36 6.02 -11.59
CA GLU A 33 -1.21 6.10 -12.49
C GLU A 33 0.10 5.79 -11.75
N LEU A 34 0.31 6.39 -10.58
CA LEU A 34 1.49 6.15 -9.75
C LEU A 34 1.56 4.68 -9.27
N ALA A 35 0.43 4.12 -8.84
CA ALA A 35 0.34 2.73 -8.42
C ALA A 35 0.66 1.77 -9.58
N GLY A 36 0.15 2.05 -10.78
CA GLY A 36 0.46 1.31 -12.00
C GLY A 36 1.94 1.32 -12.34
N LEU A 37 2.60 2.49 -12.26
CA LEU A 37 4.05 2.61 -12.50
C LEU A 37 4.87 1.82 -11.48
N ALA A 38 4.52 1.89 -10.19
CA ALA A 38 5.21 1.13 -9.15
C ALA A 38 5.00 -0.38 -9.32
N CYS A 39 3.77 -0.81 -9.64
CA CYS A 39 3.43 -2.21 -9.91
C CYS A 39 4.22 -2.77 -11.09
N ALA A 40 4.27 -2.03 -12.20
CA ALA A 40 5.03 -2.41 -13.38
C ALA A 40 6.53 -2.53 -13.08
N GLU A 41 7.10 -1.58 -12.32
CA GLU A 41 8.52 -1.62 -11.96
C GLU A 41 8.84 -2.81 -11.04
N LEU A 42 7.99 -3.10 -10.04
CA LEU A 42 8.16 -4.27 -9.18
C LEU A 42 8.12 -5.57 -9.98
N ARG A 43 7.14 -5.72 -10.88
CA ARG A 43 7.04 -6.87 -11.79
C ARG A 43 8.27 -6.98 -12.69
N ARG A 44 8.79 -5.86 -13.23
CA ARG A 44 10.03 -5.83 -14.01
C ARG A 44 11.24 -6.31 -13.22
N MET A 45 11.25 -6.08 -11.90
CA MET A 45 12.29 -6.57 -10.98
C MET A 45 12.06 -8.01 -10.50
N GLY A 46 11.02 -8.69 -10.98
CA GLY A 46 10.69 -10.07 -10.61
C GLY A 46 9.90 -10.19 -9.29
N VAL A 47 9.36 -9.09 -8.76
CA VAL A 47 8.51 -9.09 -7.57
C VAL A 47 7.04 -9.19 -8.01
N PRO A 48 6.30 -10.22 -7.58
CA PRO A 48 4.86 -10.27 -7.80
C PRO A 48 4.20 -9.05 -7.14
N ALA A 49 3.38 -8.33 -7.90
CA ALA A 49 2.70 -7.14 -7.43
C ALA A 49 1.32 -6.96 -8.05
N SER A 50 0.39 -6.36 -7.31
CA SER A 50 -0.97 -6.01 -7.75
C SER A 50 -1.34 -4.59 -7.30
N VAL A 51 -2.29 -3.99 -8.01
CA VAL A 51 -2.93 -2.73 -7.60
C VAL A 51 -4.35 -3.06 -7.14
N GLU A 52 -4.74 -2.55 -5.98
CA GLU A 52 -6.08 -2.69 -5.42
C GLU A 52 -6.81 -1.34 -5.42
N ALA A 53 -8.09 -1.40 -5.78
CA ALA A 53 -8.96 -0.24 -5.81
C ALA A 53 -9.48 0.13 -4.40
N PRO A 54 -9.88 1.40 -4.16
CA PRO A 54 -10.35 1.85 -2.84
C PRO A 54 -11.57 1.09 -2.30
N ASP A 55 -12.49 0.70 -3.18
CA ASP A 55 -13.75 0.03 -2.83
C ASP A 55 -13.67 -1.51 -2.96
N GLU A 56 -12.50 -2.07 -3.25
CA GLU A 56 -12.30 -3.52 -3.13
C GLU A 56 -12.19 -3.84 -1.63
N PRO A 57 -13.05 -4.73 -1.09
CA PRO A 57 -12.83 -5.27 0.25
C PRO A 57 -11.38 -5.77 0.30
N LEU A 58 -10.68 -5.60 1.43
CA LEU A 58 -9.37 -6.23 1.66
C LEU A 58 -9.50 -7.72 1.34
N ALA A 59 -9.24 -8.07 0.09
CA ALA A 59 -9.76 -9.30 -0.43
C ALA A 59 -8.92 -10.42 0.16
N LEU A 60 -9.61 -11.41 0.73
CA LEU A 60 -9.03 -12.70 1.10
C LEU A 60 -8.53 -13.48 -0.14
N GLU A 61 -8.63 -12.90 -1.34
CA GLU A 61 -8.23 -13.50 -2.61
C GLU A 61 -7.20 -12.65 -3.38
N SER A 62 -6.59 -11.65 -2.74
CA SER A 62 -5.53 -10.90 -3.39
C SER A 62 -4.36 -11.83 -3.70
N PRO A 63 -3.71 -11.71 -4.88
CA PRO A 63 -2.58 -12.56 -5.21
C PRO A 63 -1.43 -12.33 -4.21
N PRO A 64 -0.59 -13.35 -3.93
CA PRO A 64 0.58 -13.17 -3.09
C PRO A 64 1.57 -12.17 -3.69
N GLY A 65 2.20 -11.36 -2.85
CA GLY A 65 3.20 -10.38 -3.28
C GLY A 65 3.00 -8.97 -2.72
N ALA A 66 3.61 -8.00 -3.40
CA ALA A 66 3.49 -6.59 -3.06
C ALA A 66 2.13 -6.05 -3.50
N ARG A 67 1.31 -5.69 -2.53
CA ARG A 67 -0.03 -5.14 -2.74
C ARG A 67 0.06 -3.63 -2.69
N ILE A 68 -0.30 -2.95 -3.77
CA ILE A 68 -0.32 -1.49 -3.86
C ILE A 68 -1.77 -1.03 -3.78
N HIS A 69 -2.14 -0.37 -2.68
CA HIS A 69 -3.49 0.10 -2.44
C HIS A 69 -3.59 1.60 -2.75
N VAL A 70 -4.62 1.97 -3.53
CA VAL A 70 -4.99 3.37 -3.72
C VAL A 70 -6.09 3.71 -2.71
N ALA A 71 -5.77 4.55 -1.74
CA ALA A 71 -6.71 5.00 -0.72
C ALA A 71 -7.35 6.33 -1.14
N ASP A 72 -8.64 6.31 -1.49
CA ASP A 72 -9.43 7.52 -1.76
C ASP A 72 -9.92 8.21 -0.46
N ARG A 73 -9.75 7.55 0.69
CA ARG A 73 -10.05 8.04 2.03
C ARG A 73 -8.83 7.95 2.91
N TYR A 74 -8.88 8.50 4.13
CA TYR A 74 -7.77 8.42 5.08
C TYR A 74 -7.24 6.98 5.17
N PRO A 75 -5.94 6.73 4.96
CA PRO A 75 -4.83 7.71 5.02
C PRO A 75 -4.48 8.44 3.70
N TYR A 76 -5.31 8.31 2.66
CA TYR A 76 -5.23 8.89 1.30
C TYR A 76 -4.00 8.44 0.50
N GLY A 77 -4.01 8.52 -0.83
CA GLY A 77 -2.82 8.32 -1.66
C GLY A 77 -2.50 6.87 -2.02
N VAL A 78 -1.22 6.59 -2.28
CA VAL A 78 -0.75 5.26 -2.72
C VAL A 78 0.08 4.61 -1.62
N LEU A 79 -0.41 3.50 -1.09
CA LEU A 79 0.24 2.72 -0.05
C LEU A 79 0.64 1.35 -0.58
N PHE A 80 1.57 0.68 0.08
CA PHE A 80 1.79 -0.73 -0.18
C PHE A 80 2.00 -1.55 1.11
N SER A 81 1.65 -2.83 1.01
CA SER A 81 1.86 -3.85 2.02
C SER A 81 2.27 -5.18 1.39
N TRP A 82 2.64 -6.17 2.20
CA TRP A 82 2.95 -7.51 1.70
C TRP A 82 1.84 -8.53 1.98
N ASN A 83 1.35 -9.17 0.91
CA ASN A 83 0.41 -10.28 0.99
C ASN A 83 1.16 -11.63 0.97
N SER A 84 1.22 -12.31 2.12
CA SER A 84 1.96 -13.57 2.24
C SER A 84 1.17 -14.74 1.62
N PRO A 85 1.79 -15.66 0.85
CA PRO A 85 1.08 -16.79 0.24
C PRO A 85 0.32 -17.70 1.21
N ILE A 86 0.71 -17.73 2.48
CA ILE A 86 0.10 -18.57 3.51
C ILE A 86 -1.17 -17.96 4.11
N VAL A 87 -1.47 -16.68 3.84
CA VAL A 87 -2.64 -16.02 4.42
C VAL A 87 -3.93 -16.71 4.01
N ASP A 88 -3.99 -17.32 2.83
CA ASP A 88 -5.18 -18.01 2.33
C ASP A 88 -5.27 -19.47 2.81
N SER A 89 -4.28 -19.95 3.58
CA SER A 89 -4.31 -21.32 4.10
C SER A 89 -5.31 -21.45 5.25
N GLU A 90 -6.12 -22.51 5.23
CA GLU A 90 -7.11 -22.82 6.27
C GLU A 90 -6.46 -22.88 7.67
N SER A 91 -5.26 -23.44 7.76
CA SER A 91 -4.51 -23.57 9.02
C SER A 91 -4.09 -22.23 9.63
N PHE A 92 -3.89 -21.21 8.80
CA PHE A 92 -3.51 -19.86 9.22
C PHE A 92 -4.76 -19.04 9.53
N GLN A 93 -5.77 -19.10 8.67
CA GLN A 93 -7.08 -18.46 8.88
C GLN A 93 -7.73 -18.92 10.20
N ALA A 94 -7.71 -20.22 10.50
CA ALA A 94 -8.21 -20.75 11.76
C ALA A 94 -7.51 -20.15 13.00
N LYS A 95 -6.20 -19.85 12.90
CA LYS A 95 -5.45 -19.22 13.99
C LYS A 95 -5.77 -17.74 14.13
N LEU A 96 -5.93 -17.03 13.01
CA LEU A 96 -6.35 -15.62 13.01
C LEU A 96 -7.76 -15.47 13.60
N ILE A 97 -8.71 -16.31 13.19
CA ILE A 97 -10.09 -16.31 13.71
C ILE A 97 -10.10 -16.61 15.22
N ALA A 98 -9.27 -17.56 15.67
CA ALA A 98 -9.11 -17.89 17.07
C ALA A 98 -8.27 -16.87 17.88
N GLN A 99 -7.83 -15.77 17.25
CA GLN A 99 -7.01 -14.70 17.84
C GLN A 99 -5.72 -15.23 18.52
N LYS A 100 -5.13 -16.29 17.97
CA LYS A 100 -3.87 -16.86 18.49
C LYS A 100 -2.66 -16.06 18.00
N VAL A 101 -2.61 -14.78 18.38
CA VAL A 101 -1.59 -13.82 17.92
C VAL A 101 -0.17 -14.20 18.32
N ASP A 102 -0.02 -14.95 19.42
CA ASP A 102 1.27 -15.46 19.92
C ASP A 102 1.67 -16.81 19.31
N ASP A 103 0.84 -17.39 18.43
CA ASP A 103 1.19 -18.64 17.74
C ASP A 103 2.46 -18.43 16.89
N PRO A 104 3.47 -19.31 16.99
CA PRO A 104 4.73 -19.15 16.26
C PRO A 104 4.56 -18.98 14.75
N LEU A 105 3.54 -19.60 14.16
CA LEU A 105 3.23 -19.43 12.74
C LEU A 105 2.74 -18.00 12.46
N VAL A 106 1.83 -17.49 13.30
CA VAL A 106 1.27 -16.14 13.16
C VAL A 106 2.35 -15.08 13.30
N VAL A 107 3.17 -15.17 14.36
CA VAL A 107 4.32 -14.30 14.59
C VAL A 107 5.26 -14.32 13.38
N ARG A 108 5.61 -15.52 12.90
CA ARG A 108 6.55 -15.68 11.78
C ARG A 108 6.02 -15.04 10.49
N VAL A 109 4.73 -15.17 10.20
CA VAL A 109 4.13 -14.58 9.01
C VAL A 109 4.20 -13.05 9.04
N PHE A 110 3.89 -12.44 10.18
CA PHE A 110 4.01 -10.98 10.34
C PHE A 110 5.46 -10.49 10.24
N GLU A 111 6.42 -11.21 10.82
CA GLU A 111 7.85 -10.89 10.67
C GLU A 111 8.31 -10.90 9.21
N VAL A 112 7.93 -11.96 8.47
CA VAL A 112 8.28 -12.10 7.05
C VAL A 112 7.62 -11.01 6.23
N ALA A 113 6.34 -10.70 6.46
CA ALA A 113 5.66 -9.60 5.79
C ALA A 113 6.42 -8.27 5.97
N ARG A 114 6.80 -7.94 7.21
CA ARG A 114 7.61 -6.74 7.52
C ARG A 114 9.00 -6.74 6.87
N MET A 115 9.62 -7.91 6.72
CA MET A 115 10.89 -8.02 5.98
C MET A 115 10.68 -7.75 4.49
N MET A 116 9.61 -8.30 3.92
CA MET A 116 9.29 -8.13 2.51
C MET A 116 8.89 -6.70 2.17
N GLU A 117 8.10 -6.03 3.02
CA GLU A 117 7.77 -4.60 2.84
C GLU A 117 9.02 -3.72 2.84
N ARG A 118 9.98 -3.97 3.75
CA ARG A 118 11.28 -3.29 3.75
C ARG A 118 12.08 -3.57 2.48
N ALA A 119 12.01 -4.79 1.94
CA ALA A 119 12.67 -5.13 0.69
C ALA A 119 12.02 -4.40 -0.50
N VAL A 120 10.68 -4.40 -0.59
CA VAL A 120 9.91 -3.67 -1.61
C VAL A 120 10.24 -2.17 -1.56
N HIS A 121 10.27 -1.59 -0.36
CA HIS A 121 10.69 -0.20 -0.17
C HIS A 121 12.08 0.05 -0.79
N ARG A 122 13.08 -0.75 -0.43
CA ARG A 122 14.45 -0.58 -0.94
C ARG A 122 14.54 -0.76 -2.45
N LEU A 123 13.72 -1.64 -3.04
CA LEU A 123 13.67 -1.82 -4.48
C LEU A 123 13.07 -0.60 -5.19
N LEU A 124 11.97 -0.07 -4.67
CA LEU A 124 11.35 1.15 -5.19
C LEU A 124 12.27 2.36 -5.06
N ASP A 125 12.92 2.52 -3.90
CA ASP A 125 13.90 3.59 -3.64
C ASP A 125 15.08 3.51 -4.61
N LYS A 126 15.66 2.31 -4.81
CA LYS A 126 16.71 2.08 -5.83
C LYS A 126 16.23 2.33 -7.25
N ALA A 127 14.96 2.05 -7.54
CA ALA A 127 14.34 2.41 -8.81
C ALA A 127 14.07 3.93 -8.91
N GLY A 128 14.34 4.73 -7.88
CA GLY A 128 14.17 6.18 -7.87
C GLY A 128 12.74 6.64 -7.60
N PHE A 129 11.87 5.75 -7.10
CA PHE A 129 10.61 6.17 -6.52
C PHE A 129 10.86 6.84 -5.18
N ARG A 130 10.10 7.89 -4.88
CA ARG A 130 10.11 8.51 -3.55
C ARG A 130 9.09 7.79 -2.69
N VAL A 131 9.55 7.14 -1.62
CA VAL A 131 8.70 6.43 -0.66
C VAL A 131 8.86 7.07 0.71
N LEU A 132 7.75 7.32 1.40
CA LEU A 132 7.73 7.71 2.80
C LEU A 132 7.39 6.50 3.66
N ILE A 133 8.06 6.40 4.80
CA ILE A 133 7.69 5.49 5.89
C ILE A 133 6.98 6.34 6.94
N ASP A 134 5.70 6.11 7.14
CA ASP A 134 4.93 6.71 8.22
C ASP A 134 4.92 5.77 9.43
N ASN A 135 5.16 6.32 10.61
CA ASN A 135 5.00 5.59 11.86
C ASN A 135 3.55 5.81 12.30
N SER A 136 2.66 4.89 11.91
CA SER A 136 1.32 4.93 12.48
C SER A 136 1.39 4.67 13.98
N ALA A 137 0.44 5.26 14.73
CA ALA A 137 0.43 5.28 16.20
C ALA A 137 0.45 3.90 16.90
N HIS A 138 0.41 2.80 16.12
CA HIS A 138 0.33 1.42 16.59
C HIS A 138 1.59 0.57 16.28
N MET A 139 2.77 1.19 16.14
CA MET A 139 4.05 0.50 15.88
C MET A 139 4.10 -0.31 14.57
N ASN A 140 3.23 0.03 13.60
CA ASN A 140 3.28 -0.49 12.25
C ASN A 140 3.85 0.56 11.31
N TYR A 141 4.71 0.13 10.39
CA TYR A 141 5.25 1.00 9.34
C TYR A 141 4.25 1.02 8.19
N GLU A 142 3.74 2.20 7.86
CA GLU A 142 2.97 2.41 6.65
C GLU A 142 3.88 2.94 5.55
N TYR A 143 4.00 2.21 4.44
CA TYR A 143 4.80 2.63 3.31
C TYR A 143 3.94 3.33 2.27
N ARG A 144 4.30 4.56 1.94
CA ARG A 144 3.57 5.42 1.00
C ARG A 144 4.42 5.82 -0.18
N ILE A 145 3.93 5.55 -1.38
CA ILE A 145 4.59 5.96 -2.62
C ILE A 145 4.19 7.41 -2.92
N LEU A 146 5.16 8.31 -2.89
CA LEU A 146 4.95 9.74 -3.07
C LEU A 146 5.25 10.24 -4.47
N ALA A 147 6.04 9.48 -5.25
CA ALA A 147 6.39 9.89 -6.60
C ALA A 147 7.12 8.81 -7.40
N ALA A 148 6.85 8.74 -8.71
CA ALA A 148 7.66 7.99 -9.66
C ALA A 148 8.96 8.74 -10.02
N PRO A 149 10.04 8.04 -10.42
CA PRO A 149 11.27 8.66 -10.94
C PRO A 149 11.00 9.48 -12.20
N ALA A 150 11.78 10.54 -12.44
CA ALA A 150 11.60 11.45 -13.58
C ALA A 150 11.53 10.74 -14.94
N ARG A 151 12.31 9.66 -15.12
CA ARG A 151 12.34 8.86 -16.36
C ARG A 151 10.99 8.20 -16.70
N LEU A 152 10.12 7.98 -15.72
CA LEU A 152 8.80 7.38 -15.90
C LEU A 152 7.68 8.43 -15.99
N ARG A 153 7.99 9.72 -15.78
CA ARG A 153 7.01 10.83 -15.87
C ARG A 153 6.85 11.39 -17.29
N GLY A 154 7.61 10.86 -18.27
CA GLY A 154 7.77 11.45 -19.59
C GLY A 154 7.78 10.43 -20.72
N THR A 155 6.62 9.88 -21.06
CA THR A 155 6.28 9.54 -22.45
C THR A 155 5.10 10.41 -22.86
N LYS A 156 5.36 11.70 -23.09
CA LYS A 156 4.55 12.43 -24.05
C LYS A 156 5.10 12.04 -25.42
N SER A 157 4.35 11.26 -26.18
CA SER A 157 4.62 11.08 -27.60
C SER A 157 4.72 12.45 -28.25
N VAL A 158 5.83 12.68 -28.96
CA VAL A 158 5.96 13.76 -29.94
C VAL A 158 5.09 13.43 -31.14
#